data_AF-A0A1J7K5K8-F1
#
_entry.id   AF-A0A1J7K5K8-F1
#
_cell.length_a   1.000
_cell.length_b   1.000
_cell.length_c   1.000
_cell.angle_alpha   90.00
_cell.angle_beta   90.00
_cell.angle_gamma   90.00
#
_symmetry.space_group_name_H-M   'P 1'
#
loop_
_entity.id
_entity.type
_entity.pdbx_description
1 polymer ?
#
loop_
_entity_poly.entity_id
_entity_poly.type
_entity_poly.pdbx_seq_one_letter_code
_entity_poly.pdbx_strand_id
1 'polypeptide(L)'
;MAPSKQAEFPPVRACIFDMDGLLINTEDIYTLCADNVLTKYGRPKLPWSVKAKLMGVPGSSNGDVFHEWAQLPISREQFKDEQNEQQQLHFPDCKPLPGAETLLSHLRGAHNTNGQRVEMALATSSEKYNYDRKASRPETKKFLDLIPEDRRILGDDPRVKHGRGKPAPDMYLLALETINSTLPDGVPKIEPNECLVFEDSVPGVEAGRRAGMRAVWVPHPGLAAEYKGREREVLAGRTGLVEIGDEDQLGELDDGWAEQLASLEDFPYAKFGIQSS
;
A
#
# COMPACT_ATOMS: atom_id res chain seq x y z
N MET A 1 -33.34 0.40 -8.68
CA MET A 1 -32.33 0.61 -7.63
C MET A 1 -32.33 2.10 -7.32
N ALA A 2 -32.49 2.48 -6.05
CA ALA A 2 -32.29 3.88 -5.69
C ALA A 2 -30.83 4.27 -5.98
N PRO A 3 -30.54 5.47 -6.48
CA PRO A 3 -29.16 5.91 -6.61
C PRO A 3 -28.51 5.85 -5.22
N SER A 4 -27.38 5.12 -5.12
CA SER A 4 -26.50 5.16 -3.95
C SER A 4 -26.27 6.64 -3.60
N LYS A 5 -26.56 7.02 -2.35
CA LYS A 5 -26.24 8.35 -1.83
C LYS A 5 -24.72 8.43 -1.86
N GLN A 6 -24.17 9.07 -2.89
CA GLN A 6 -22.75 9.32 -3.01
C GLN A 6 -22.31 10.08 -1.74
N ALA A 7 -21.43 9.49 -0.95
CA ALA A 7 -21.01 10.09 0.31
C ALA A 7 -20.35 11.45 0.03
N GLU A 8 -20.84 12.51 0.69
CA GLU A 8 -20.16 13.81 0.70
C GLU A 8 -19.01 13.72 1.71
N PHE A 9 -17.79 13.69 1.20
CA PHE A 9 -16.59 13.65 2.02
C PHE A 9 -16.07 15.06 2.32
N PRO A 10 -15.47 15.30 3.51
CA PRO A 10 -14.68 16.50 3.72
C PRO A 10 -13.49 16.54 2.74
N PRO A 11 -12.99 17.74 2.41
CA PRO A 11 -11.74 17.90 1.66
C PRO A 11 -10.59 17.18 2.36
N VAL A 12 -9.76 16.48 1.59
CA VAL A 12 -8.64 15.70 2.13
C VAL A 12 -7.64 16.62 2.84
N ARG A 13 -7.19 16.22 4.03
CA ARG A 13 -6.14 16.90 4.82
C ARG A 13 -4.89 16.07 4.98
N ALA A 14 -4.95 14.76 4.76
CA ALA A 14 -3.80 13.88 4.80
C ALA A 14 -3.84 12.82 3.70
N CYS A 15 -2.70 12.62 3.02
CA CYS A 15 -2.47 11.50 2.11
C CYS A 15 -1.50 10.52 2.76
N ILE A 16 -1.88 9.26 2.90
CA ILE A 16 -1.04 8.22 3.51
C ILE A 16 -0.74 7.16 2.45
N PHE A 17 0.54 6.94 2.17
CA PHE A 17 0.98 6.10 1.06
C PHE A 17 1.48 4.76 1.55
N ASP A 18 1.07 3.67 0.90
CA ASP A 18 1.94 2.49 0.86
C ASP A 18 3.23 2.78 0.07
N MET A 19 4.19 1.87 0.09
CA MET A 19 5.44 2.00 -0.68
C MET A 19 5.51 0.98 -1.81
N ASP A 20 5.28 -0.29 -1.48
CA ASP A 20 5.67 -1.42 -2.30
C ASP A 20 4.61 -1.67 -3.37
N GLY A 21 5.00 -1.70 -4.65
CA GLY A 21 4.03 -1.84 -5.74
C GLY A 21 3.20 -0.58 -6.04
N LEU A 22 3.26 0.44 -5.17
CA LEU A 22 2.58 1.73 -5.35
C LEU A 22 3.54 2.88 -5.71
N LEU A 23 4.49 3.20 -4.84
CA LEU A 23 5.43 4.30 -5.06
C LEU A 23 6.65 3.83 -5.85
N ILE A 24 7.05 2.57 -5.64
CA ILE A 24 8.20 1.95 -6.29
C ILE A 24 7.82 0.57 -6.84
N ASN A 25 8.51 0.13 -7.89
CA ASN A 25 8.18 -1.07 -8.67
C ASN A 25 8.57 -2.41 -7.99
N THR A 26 8.49 -2.50 -6.67
CA THR A 26 8.99 -3.65 -5.90
C THR A 26 8.24 -4.94 -6.20
N GLU A 27 6.97 -4.89 -6.58
CA GLU A 27 6.20 -6.08 -6.95
C GLU A 27 6.77 -6.85 -8.16
N ASP A 28 7.37 -6.12 -9.12
CA ASP A 28 8.10 -6.75 -10.23
C ASP A 28 9.40 -7.38 -9.73
N ILE A 29 10.11 -6.70 -8.83
CA ILE A 29 11.37 -7.17 -8.26
C ILE A 29 11.16 -8.39 -7.36
N TYR A 30 10.11 -8.41 -6.54
CA TYR A 30 9.72 -9.59 -5.75
C TYR A 30 9.43 -10.79 -6.63
N THR A 31 8.73 -10.58 -7.76
CA THR A 31 8.43 -11.63 -8.73
C THR A 31 9.71 -12.15 -9.37
N LEU A 32 10.61 -11.25 -9.79
CA LEU A 32 11.92 -11.62 -10.34
C LEU A 32 12.72 -12.47 -9.34
N CYS A 33 12.78 -12.07 -8.07
CA CYS A 33 13.51 -12.80 -7.03
C CYS A 33 12.95 -14.21 -6.83
N ALA A 34 11.62 -14.34 -6.76
CA ALA A 34 10.97 -15.65 -6.65
C ALA A 34 11.19 -16.51 -7.91
N ASP A 35 11.03 -15.92 -9.10
CA ASP A 35 11.21 -16.59 -10.39
C ASP A 35 12.63 -17.11 -10.60
N ASN A 36 13.65 -16.40 -10.12
CA ASN A 36 15.04 -16.86 -10.18
C ASN A 36 15.24 -18.15 -9.37
N VAL A 37 14.68 -18.23 -8.16
CA VAL A 37 14.73 -19.45 -7.33
C VAL A 37 13.89 -20.56 -7.95
N LEU A 38 12.67 -20.26 -8.40
CA LEU A 38 11.80 -21.23 -9.09
C LEU A 38 12.49 -21.85 -10.31
N THR A 39 13.08 -21.01 -11.16
CA THR A 39 13.78 -21.43 -12.38
C THR A 39 14.99 -22.32 -12.07
N LYS A 40 15.77 -21.98 -11.02
CA LYS A 40 16.91 -22.77 -10.55
C LYS A 40 16.51 -24.22 -10.25
N TYR A 41 15.29 -24.44 -9.76
CA TYR A 41 14.75 -25.76 -9.44
C TYR A 41 13.78 -26.32 -10.50
N GLY A 42 13.80 -25.79 -11.73
CA GLY A 42 13.01 -26.31 -12.84
C GLY A 42 11.50 -26.07 -12.71
N ARG A 43 11.08 -25.09 -11.90
CA ARG A 43 9.67 -24.68 -11.77
C ARG A 43 9.33 -23.55 -12.73
N PRO A 44 8.07 -23.47 -13.21
CA PRO A 44 7.63 -22.35 -14.01
C PRO A 44 7.63 -21.05 -13.19
N LYS A 45 7.59 -19.92 -13.88
CA LYS A 45 7.40 -18.60 -13.28
C LYS A 45 6.12 -18.54 -12.45
N LEU A 46 6.12 -17.70 -11.42
CA LEU A 46 5.01 -17.50 -10.50
C LEU A 46 3.77 -16.96 -11.26
N PRO A 47 2.67 -17.72 -11.36
CA PRO A 47 1.47 -17.26 -12.03
C PRO A 47 0.72 -16.25 -11.17
N TRP A 48 0.00 -15.34 -11.83
CA TRP A 48 -0.80 -14.31 -11.16
C TRP A 48 -1.86 -14.86 -10.21
N SER A 49 -2.47 -15.99 -10.55
CA SER A 49 -3.44 -16.69 -9.69
C SER A 49 -2.88 -17.11 -8.32
N VAL A 50 -1.55 -17.27 -8.21
CA VAL A 50 -0.85 -17.52 -6.94
C VAL A 50 -0.35 -16.21 -6.37
N LYS A 51 0.36 -15.40 -7.17
CA LYS A 51 0.92 -14.09 -6.73
C LYS A 51 -0.13 -13.20 -6.07
N ALA A 52 -1.34 -13.11 -6.64
CA ALA A 52 -2.43 -12.29 -6.12
C ALA A 52 -2.90 -12.69 -4.72
N LYS A 53 -2.66 -13.94 -4.29
CA LYS A 53 -2.96 -14.42 -2.93
C LYS A 53 -1.82 -14.15 -1.94
N LEU A 54 -0.63 -13.81 -2.45
CA LEU A 54 0.54 -13.51 -1.64
C LEU A 54 0.68 -11.99 -1.39
N MET A 55 0.40 -11.18 -2.40
CA MET A 55 0.57 -9.71 -2.35
C MET A 55 -0.16 -9.07 -1.16
N GLY A 56 0.58 -8.29 -0.37
CA GLY A 56 0.07 -7.59 0.81
C GLY A 56 -0.29 -8.47 2.01
N VAL A 57 -0.13 -9.81 1.92
CA VAL A 57 -0.45 -10.74 3.01
C VAL A 57 0.82 -11.01 3.85
N PRO A 58 0.81 -10.75 5.17
CA PRO A 58 1.98 -10.96 6.01
C PRO A 58 2.53 -12.39 5.94
N GLY A 59 3.83 -12.54 5.65
CA GLY A 59 4.55 -13.83 5.64
C GLY A 59 4.16 -14.79 4.50
N SER A 60 3.28 -14.37 3.58
CA SER A 60 2.73 -15.24 2.53
C SER A 60 3.74 -15.70 1.49
N SER A 61 4.78 -14.90 1.22
CA SER A 61 5.82 -15.18 0.21
C SER A 61 6.63 -16.45 0.51
N ASN A 62 6.57 -16.94 1.76
CA ASN A 62 7.12 -18.23 2.20
C ASN A 62 6.06 -19.11 2.89
N GLY A 63 4.78 -18.83 2.63
CA GLY A 63 3.63 -19.49 3.26
C GLY A 63 3.15 -20.73 2.50
N ASP A 64 2.09 -21.36 3.04
CA ASP A 64 1.55 -22.62 2.52
C ASP A 64 1.11 -22.51 1.06
N VAL A 65 0.38 -21.45 0.70
CA VAL A 65 -0.11 -21.20 -0.67
C VAL A 65 1.03 -21.23 -1.69
N PHE A 66 2.16 -20.60 -1.37
CA PHE A 66 3.33 -20.62 -2.25
C PHE A 66 3.92 -22.02 -2.34
N HIS A 67 4.21 -22.68 -1.22
CA HIS A 67 4.89 -23.98 -1.20
C HIS A 67 4.04 -25.13 -1.78
N GLU A 68 2.74 -25.11 -1.55
CA GLU A 68 1.79 -26.06 -2.14
C GLU A 68 1.80 -25.99 -3.66
N TRP A 69 1.88 -24.79 -4.24
CA TRP A 69 2.00 -24.62 -5.69
C TRP A 69 3.44 -24.87 -6.20
N ALA A 70 4.44 -24.35 -5.51
CA ALA A 70 5.82 -24.33 -5.96
C ALA A 70 6.44 -25.73 -5.94
N GLN A 71 6.09 -26.60 -4.98
CA GLN A 71 6.57 -27.99 -4.89
C GLN A 71 8.10 -28.09 -5.11
N LEU A 72 8.85 -27.18 -4.50
CA LEU A 72 10.31 -27.13 -4.66
C LEU A 72 10.97 -28.28 -3.90
N PRO A 73 12.06 -28.87 -4.43
CA PRO A 73 12.79 -29.96 -3.79
C PRO A 73 13.76 -29.46 -2.70
N ILE A 74 13.41 -28.39 -1.99
CA ILE A 74 14.20 -27.76 -0.92
C ILE A 74 13.30 -27.43 0.27
N SER A 75 13.90 -27.20 1.44
CA SER A 75 13.14 -26.77 2.62
C SER A 75 12.63 -25.33 2.46
N ARG A 76 11.61 -24.96 3.24
CA ARG A 76 11.14 -23.57 3.32
C ARG A 76 12.19 -22.60 3.84
N GLU A 77 13.08 -23.08 4.71
CA GLU A 77 14.21 -22.32 5.24
C GLU A 77 15.22 -22.03 4.12
N GLN A 78 15.61 -23.05 3.37
CA GLN A 78 16.50 -22.87 2.22
C GLN A 78 15.88 -21.94 1.17
N PHE A 79 14.59 -22.10 0.87
CA PHE A 79 13.91 -21.18 -0.06
C PHE A 79 13.95 -19.74 0.44
N LYS A 80 13.67 -19.50 1.72
CA LYS A 80 13.74 -18.17 2.34
C LYS A 80 15.12 -17.56 2.20
N ASP A 81 16.18 -18.33 2.47
CA ASP A 81 17.55 -17.85 2.38
C ASP A 81 17.93 -17.49 0.94
N GLU A 82 17.63 -18.38 -0.02
CA GLU A 82 17.90 -18.11 -1.44
C GLU A 82 17.07 -16.93 -1.97
N GLN A 83 15.81 -16.81 -1.54
CA GLN A 83 14.96 -15.67 -1.89
C GLN A 83 15.52 -14.36 -1.30
N ASN A 84 16.01 -14.39 -0.05
CA ASN A 84 16.66 -13.25 0.58
C ASN A 84 17.94 -12.85 -0.15
N GLU A 85 18.73 -13.81 -0.64
CA GLU A 85 19.89 -13.51 -1.48
C GLU A 85 19.46 -12.79 -2.76
N GLN A 86 18.44 -13.28 -3.46
CA GLN A 86 17.92 -12.61 -4.66
C GLN A 86 17.41 -11.18 -4.36
N GLN A 87 16.65 -11.02 -3.28
CA GLN A 87 16.21 -9.69 -2.82
C GLN A 87 17.40 -8.80 -2.47
N GLN A 88 18.46 -9.38 -1.91
CA GLN A 88 19.67 -8.65 -1.63
C GLN A 88 20.33 -8.11 -2.91
N LEU A 89 20.36 -8.92 -3.97
CA LEU A 89 20.90 -8.51 -5.25
C LEU A 89 20.03 -7.45 -5.95
N HIS A 90 18.70 -7.58 -5.90
CA HIS A 90 17.80 -6.83 -6.80
C HIS A 90 17.00 -5.68 -6.15
N PHE A 91 16.85 -5.62 -4.83
CA PHE A 91 16.20 -4.45 -4.21
C PHE A 91 16.88 -3.10 -4.53
N PRO A 92 18.21 -3.01 -4.69
CA PRO A 92 18.85 -1.79 -5.18
C PRO A 92 18.40 -1.35 -6.58
N ASP A 93 17.71 -2.18 -7.36
CA ASP A 93 17.21 -1.82 -8.69
C ASP A 93 15.84 -1.11 -8.64
N CYS A 94 15.20 -1.03 -7.47
CA CYS A 94 13.88 -0.41 -7.31
C CYS A 94 13.89 1.07 -7.73
N LYS A 95 12.86 1.44 -8.49
CA LYS A 95 12.68 2.77 -9.06
C LYS A 95 11.25 3.27 -8.83
N PRO A 96 11.03 4.60 -8.83
CA PRO A 96 9.70 5.18 -8.75
C PRO A 96 8.78 4.65 -9.86
N LEU A 97 7.51 4.42 -9.52
CA LEU A 97 6.47 4.10 -10.49
C LEU A 97 5.94 5.37 -11.19
N PRO A 98 5.35 5.23 -12.39
CA PRO A 98 4.80 6.37 -13.13
C PRO A 98 3.82 7.19 -12.29
N GLY A 99 3.96 8.52 -12.34
CA GLY A 99 3.15 9.47 -11.59
C GLY A 99 3.52 9.66 -10.11
N ALA A 100 4.26 8.73 -9.49
CA ALA A 100 4.57 8.79 -8.06
C ALA A 100 5.35 10.06 -7.67
N GLU A 101 6.43 10.38 -8.40
CA GLU A 101 7.25 11.58 -8.13
C GLU A 101 6.47 12.87 -8.32
N THR A 102 5.66 12.96 -9.39
CA THR A 102 4.79 14.11 -9.65
C THR A 102 3.77 14.29 -8.54
N LEU A 103 3.12 13.20 -8.11
CA LEU A 103 2.12 13.22 -7.05
C LEU A 103 2.70 13.74 -5.73
N LEU A 104 3.79 13.13 -5.24
CA LEU A 104 4.40 13.55 -3.97
C LEU A 104 4.94 14.99 -4.04
N SER A 105 5.51 15.38 -5.18
CA SER A 105 6.03 16.74 -5.38
C SER A 105 4.92 17.78 -5.32
N HIS A 106 3.78 17.52 -5.96
CA HIS A 106 2.61 18.40 -5.88
C HIS A 106 2.04 18.47 -4.46
N LEU A 107 1.90 17.33 -3.79
CA LEU A 107 1.30 17.29 -2.45
C LEU A 107 2.14 17.98 -1.37
N ARG A 108 3.46 18.06 -1.51
CA ARG A 108 4.37 18.69 -0.53
C ARG A 108 3.99 20.13 -0.16
N GLY A 109 3.42 20.88 -1.11
CA GLY A 109 2.94 22.26 -0.94
C GLY A 109 1.44 22.44 -1.16
N ALA A 110 0.69 21.35 -1.38
CA ALA A 110 -0.73 21.43 -1.67
C ALA A 110 -1.54 21.88 -0.46
N HIS A 111 -2.64 22.57 -0.75
CA HIS A 111 -3.67 22.90 0.22
C HIS A 111 -4.99 22.31 -0.25
N ASN A 112 -5.89 22.02 0.68
CA ASN A 112 -7.24 21.63 0.34
C ASN A 112 -8.12 22.85 0.04
N THR A 113 -9.36 22.63 -0.40
CA THR A 113 -10.31 23.71 -0.73
C THR A 113 -10.71 24.58 0.45
N ASN A 114 -10.39 24.17 1.69
CA ASN A 114 -10.56 24.97 2.90
C ASN A 114 -9.29 25.78 3.26
N GLY A 115 -8.26 25.75 2.41
CA GLY A 115 -6.99 26.45 2.65
C GLY A 115 -6.09 25.79 3.69
N GLN A 116 -6.34 24.53 4.06
CA GLN A 116 -5.51 23.77 4.98
C GLN A 116 -4.45 22.99 4.20
N ARG A 117 -3.21 22.93 4.71
CA ARG A 117 -2.15 22.13 4.09
C ARG A 117 -2.52 20.65 4.05
N VAL A 118 -2.18 19.98 2.95
CA VAL A 118 -2.29 18.52 2.83
C VAL A 118 -1.02 17.89 3.38
N GLU A 119 -1.17 17.08 4.42
CA GLU A 119 -0.09 16.37 5.07
C GLU A 119 0.19 15.02 4.39
N MET A 120 1.43 14.52 4.53
CA MET A 120 1.84 13.23 3.96
C MET A 120 2.49 12.34 5.01
N ALA A 121 2.23 11.04 4.91
CA ALA A 121 2.90 9.98 5.64
C ALA A 121 3.11 8.73 4.76
N LEU A 122 4.06 7.89 5.16
CA LEU A 122 4.30 6.58 4.55
C LEU A 122 3.90 5.49 5.57
N ALA A 123 3.22 4.44 5.11
CA ALA A 123 2.87 3.27 5.91
C ALA A 123 3.12 1.99 5.09
N THR A 124 4.30 1.39 5.26
CA THR A 124 4.76 0.22 4.49
C THR A 124 5.01 -0.98 5.40
N SER A 125 4.64 -2.18 4.94
CA SER A 125 4.99 -3.42 5.63
C SER A 125 6.45 -3.84 5.46
N SER A 126 7.25 -3.07 4.72
CA SER A 126 8.70 -3.26 4.65
C SER A 126 9.37 -2.93 5.98
N GLU A 127 10.14 -3.88 6.51
CA GLU A 127 11.06 -3.64 7.63
C GLU A 127 12.21 -2.72 7.20
N LYS A 128 12.83 -2.02 8.17
CA LYS A 128 13.90 -1.03 7.94
C LYS A 128 15.01 -1.54 7.03
N TYR A 129 15.46 -2.78 7.24
CA TYR A 129 16.51 -3.40 6.43
C TYR A 129 16.16 -3.43 4.94
N ASN A 130 14.94 -3.85 4.60
CA ASN A 130 14.49 -3.94 3.22
C ASN A 130 14.13 -2.57 2.66
N TYR A 131 13.52 -1.69 3.46
CA TYR A 131 13.25 -0.30 3.09
C TYR A 131 14.53 0.40 2.62
N ASP A 132 15.62 0.33 3.40
CA ASP A 132 16.87 1.02 3.08
C ASP A 132 17.48 0.54 1.76
N ARG A 133 17.34 -0.75 1.46
CA ARG A 133 17.87 -1.34 0.21
C ARG A 133 17.03 -0.93 -0.99
N LYS A 134 15.70 -0.97 -0.85
CA LYS A 134 14.76 -0.52 -1.89
C LYS A 134 14.90 0.97 -2.17
N ALA A 135 15.22 1.76 -1.16
CA ALA A 135 15.45 3.20 -1.24
C ALA A 135 16.90 3.57 -1.60
N SER A 136 17.79 2.61 -1.86
CA SER A 136 19.25 2.90 -1.95
C SER A 136 19.67 3.71 -3.18
N ARG A 137 18.90 3.69 -4.29
CA ARG A 137 19.21 4.52 -5.46
C ARG A 137 19.03 5.99 -5.13
N PRO A 138 19.95 6.88 -5.53
CA PRO A 138 19.84 8.31 -5.25
C PRO A 138 18.51 8.94 -5.69
N GLU A 139 17.98 8.54 -6.85
CA GLU A 139 16.71 9.04 -7.37
C GLU A 139 15.53 8.58 -6.48
N THR A 140 15.47 7.28 -6.17
CA THR A 140 14.44 6.70 -5.29
C THR A 140 14.50 7.30 -3.89
N LYS A 141 15.71 7.48 -3.33
CA LYS A 141 15.91 8.09 -2.02
C LYS A 141 15.39 9.53 -1.99
N LYS A 142 15.81 10.35 -2.96
CA LYS A 142 15.42 11.77 -3.06
C LYS A 142 13.89 11.92 -3.16
N PHE A 143 13.26 11.01 -3.90
CA PHE A 143 11.82 10.93 -4.06
C PHE A 143 11.11 10.56 -2.74
N LEU A 144 11.54 9.51 -2.04
CA LEU A 144 10.96 9.12 -0.74
C LEU A 144 11.23 10.17 0.36
N ASP A 145 12.31 10.94 0.23
CA ASP A 145 12.65 12.10 1.08
C ASP A 145 11.67 13.26 0.98
N LEU A 146 10.71 13.23 0.05
CA LEU A 146 9.57 14.15 0.05
C LEU A 146 8.60 13.90 1.21
N ILE A 147 8.56 12.67 1.73
CA ILE A 147 7.79 12.31 2.93
C ILE A 147 8.72 12.46 4.15
N PRO A 148 8.36 13.25 5.17
CA PRO A 148 9.17 13.43 6.38
C PRO A 148 9.51 12.09 7.06
N GLU A 149 10.76 11.91 7.48
CA GLU A 149 11.25 10.66 8.07
C GLU A 149 10.48 10.24 9.33
N ASP A 150 10.14 11.21 10.17
CA ASP A 150 9.34 11.03 11.38
C ASP A 150 7.90 10.55 11.10
N ARG A 151 7.43 10.66 9.85
CA ARG A 151 6.11 10.20 9.38
C ARG A 151 6.17 8.95 8.50
N ARG A 152 7.25 8.19 8.58
CA ARG A 152 7.38 6.90 7.89
C ARG A 152 7.20 5.76 8.89
N ILE A 153 6.09 5.06 8.78
CA ILE A 153 5.79 3.87 9.55
C ILE A 153 6.25 2.64 8.75
N LEU A 154 7.22 1.92 9.30
CA LEU A 154 7.80 0.73 8.68
C LEU A 154 7.24 -0.55 9.33
N GLY A 155 7.44 -1.70 8.69
CA GLY A 155 6.87 -2.98 9.12
C GLY A 155 7.39 -3.48 10.48
N ASP A 156 8.57 -3.04 10.88
CA ASP A 156 9.23 -3.32 12.16
C ASP A 156 9.09 -2.17 13.16
N ASP A 157 8.17 -1.21 12.93
CA ASP A 157 7.89 -0.14 13.89
C ASP A 157 7.30 -0.74 15.19
N PRO A 158 7.95 -0.55 16.36
CA PRO A 158 7.54 -1.19 17.61
C PRO A 158 6.18 -0.70 18.13
N ARG A 159 5.64 0.40 17.58
CA ARG A 159 4.31 0.92 17.91
C ARG A 159 3.19 0.13 17.23
N VAL A 160 3.50 -0.62 16.17
CA VAL A 160 2.57 -1.55 15.52
C VAL A 160 2.64 -2.88 16.25
N LYS A 161 1.53 -3.30 16.87
CA LYS A 161 1.49 -4.54 17.64
C LYS A 161 1.80 -5.75 16.72
N HIS A 162 2.50 -6.74 17.26
CA HIS A 162 2.77 -7.97 16.53
C HIS A 162 1.47 -8.63 16.03
N GLY A 163 1.45 -9.04 14.76
CA GLY A 163 0.26 -9.60 14.12
C GLY A 163 -0.80 -8.57 13.70
N ARG A 164 -0.57 -7.27 13.92
CA ARG A 164 -1.45 -6.16 13.52
C ARG A 164 -0.96 -5.40 12.28
N GLY A 165 -0.21 -6.07 11.40
CA GLY A 165 0.04 -5.57 10.05
C GLY A 165 -1.23 -5.61 9.19
N LYS A 166 -1.15 -5.06 7.97
CA LYS A 166 -2.27 -5.10 7.00
C LYS A 166 -2.81 -6.54 6.87
N PRO A 167 -4.14 -6.76 6.89
CA PRO A 167 -5.21 -5.78 6.70
C PRO A 167 -5.73 -5.11 7.98
N ALA A 168 -5.01 -5.20 9.10
CA ALA A 168 -5.34 -4.40 10.28
C ALA A 168 -5.09 -2.91 10.01
N PRO A 169 -5.92 -1.99 10.58
CA PRO A 169 -5.81 -0.56 10.36
C PRO A 169 -4.63 0.11 11.08
N ASP A 170 -3.93 -0.60 11.97
CA ASP A 170 -2.99 -0.04 12.95
C ASP A 170 -1.90 0.84 12.32
N MET A 171 -1.32 0.44 11.17
CA MET A 171 -0.28 1.24 10.52
C MET A 171 -0.81 2.58 10.00
N TYR A 172 -2.04 2.60 9.45
CA TYR A 172 -2.66 3.83 8.97
C TYR A 172 -3.11 4.73 10.11
N LEU A 173 -3.68 4.16 11.17
CA LEU A 173 -4.03 4.89 12.38
C LEU A 173 -2.80 5.51 13.05
N LEU A 174 -1.69 4.76 13.12
CA LEU A 174 -0.41 5.25 13.63
C LEU A 174 0.19 6.35 12.75
N ALA A 175 0.09 6.23 11.42
CA ALA A 175 0.49 7.28 10.50
C ALA A 175 -0.32 8.57 10.74
N LEU A 176 -1.64 8.47 10.90
CA LEU A 176 -2.50 9.60 11.24
C LEU A 176 -2.15 10.21 12.61
N GLU A 177 -1.92 9.37 13.63
CA GLU A 177 -1.48 9.83 14.96
C GLU A 177 -0.17 10.63 14.87
N THR A 178 0.77 10.14 14.07
CA THR A 178 2.08 10.77 13.86
C THR A 178 1.97 12.09 13.07
N ILE A 179 1.07 12.17 12.09
CA ILE A 179 0.74 13.46 11.45
C ILE A 179 0.18 14.42 12.50
N ASN A 180 -0.83 13.99 13.26
CA ASN A 180 -1.51 14.81 14.25
C ASN A 180 -0.60 15.32 15.37
N SER A 181 0.40 14.54 15.79
CA SER A 181 1.37 14.94 16.81
C SER A 181 2.38 15.99 16.33
N THR A 182 2.50 16.17 15.01
CA THR A 182 3.43 17.12 14.38
C THR A 182 2.72 18.32 13.76
N LEU A 183 1.40 18.44 13.92
CA LEU A 183 0.64 19.62 13.48
C LEU A 183 0.99 20.85 14.31
N PRO A 184 0.99 22.06 13.72
CA PRO A 184 1.17 23.31 14.48
C PRO A 184 0.09 23.53 15.54
N ASP A 185 0.44 24.23 16.61
CA ASP A 185 -0.50 24.62 17.65
C ASP A 185 -1.71 25.39 17.07
N GLY A 186 -2.91 25.02 17.53
CA GLY A 186 -4.17 25.62 17.10
C GLY A 186 -4.73 25.06 15.78
N VAL A 187 -4.01 24.17 15.09
CA VAL A 187 -4.57 23.42 13.96
C VAL A 187 -5.42 22.26 14.51
N PRO A 188 -6.70 22.12 14.12
CA PRO A 188 -7.53 20.99 14.53
C PRO A 188 -6.90 19.66 14.11
N LYS A 189 -7.09 18.61 14.90
CA LYS A 189 -6.68 17.26 14.50
C LYS A 189 -7.36 16.87 13.18
N ILE A 190 -6.66 16.06 12.40
CA ILE A 190 -7.17 15.42 11.19
C ILE A 190 -7.91 14.15 11.61
N GLU A 191 -9.15 14.03 11.14
CA GLU A 191 -9.99 12.85 11.37
C GLU A 191 -9.77 11.78 10.28
N PRO A 192 -10.06 10.49 10.54
CA PRO A 192 -9.85 9.43 9.56
C PRO A 192 -10.55 9.66 8.21
N ASN A 193 -11.76 10.21 8.21
CA ASN A 193 -12.51 10.49 6.98
C ASN A 193 -11.96 11.67 6.15
N GLU A 194 -11.02 12.45 6.71
CA GLU A 194 -10.24 13.48 6.02
C GLU A 194 -8.93 12.92 5.44
N CYS A 195 -8.66 11.62 5.63
CA CYS A 195 -7.48 10.93 5.11
C CYS A 195 -7.78 10.19 3.80
N LEU A 196 -6.78 10.19 2.91
CA LEU A 196 -6.77 9.42 1.67
C LEU A 196 -5.59 8.46 1.66
N VAL A 197 -5.88 7.17 1.76
CA VAL A 197 -4.90 6.09 1.65
C VAL A 197 -4.66 5.78 0.17
N PHE A 198 -3.40 5.59 -0.22
CA PHE A 198 -3.04 5.08 -1.53
C PHE A 198 -2.42 3.69 -1.35
N GLU A 199 -2.88 2.71 -2.13
CA GLU A 199 -2.52 1.30 -1.99
C GLU A 199 -2.57 0.56 -3.31
N ASP A 200 -1.72 -0.44 -3.50
CA ASP A 200 -1.76 -1.35 -4.65
C ASP A 200 -2.39 -2.71 -4.29
N SER A 201 -2.35 -3.09 -3.01
CA SER A 201 -2.68 -4.42 -2.53
C SER A 201 -4.09 -4.50 -1.97
N VAL A 202 -4.72 -5.67 -2.08
CA VAL A 202 -6.07 -5.90 -1.54
C VAL A 202 -6.10 -5.80 0.00
N PRO A 203 -5.18 -6.42 0.77
CA PRO A 203 -5.15 -6.26 2.22
C PRO A 203 -4.89 -4.82 2.66
N GLY A 204 -4.14 -4.05 1.89
CA GLY A 204 -3.87 -2.65 2.19
C GLY A 204 -5.08 -1.74 2.01
N VAL A 205 -5.85 -1.92 0.92
CA VAL A 205 -7.14 -1.24 0.75
C VAL A 205 -8.04 -1.55 1.95
N GLU A 206 -8.17 -2.83 2.32
CA GLU A 206 -8.96 -3.26 3.46
C GLU A 206 -8.51 -2.60 4.78
N ALA A 207 -7.20 -2.50 5.03
CA ALA A 207 -6.66 -1.79 6.19
C ALA A 207 -7.03 -0.30 6.19
N GLY A 208 -6.99 0.38 5.03
CA GLY A 208 -7.43 1.77 4.90
C GLY A 208 -8.92 1.93 5.19
N ARG A 209 -9.76 1.01 4.68
CA ARG A 209 -11.21 0.99 4.97
C ARG A 209 -11.47 0.79 6.46
N ARG A 210 -10.84 -0.21 7.09
CA ARG A 210 -10.96 -0.47 8.53
C ARG A 210 -10.50 0.70 9.39
N ALA A 211 -9.55 1.51 8.90
CA ALA A 211 -9.09 2.70 9.60
C ALA A 211 -10.12 3.85 9.55
N GLY A 212 -11.26 3.69 8.87
CA GLY A 212 -12.23 4.75 8.64
C GLY A 212 -11.72 5.80 7.66
N MET A 213 -10.84 5.42 6.74
CA MET A 213 -10.23 6.30 5.75
C MET A 213 -10.76 6.03 4.35
N ARG A 214 -10.63 7.05 3.49
CA ARG A 214 -10.87 6.89 2.04
C ARG A 214 -9.66 6.19 1.42
N ALA A 215 -9.85 5.45 0.33
CA ALA A 215 -8.77 4.72 -0.33
C ALA A 215 -8.74 4.90 -1.85
N VAL A 216 -7.55 5.01 -2.42
CA VAL A 216 -7.29 4.92 -3.85
C VAL A 216 -6.51 3.63 -4.09
N TRP A 217 -7.14 2.68 -4.78
CA TRP A 217 -6.53 1.42 -5.16
C TRP A 217 -5.86 1.55 -6.53
N VAL A 218 -4.56 1.35 -6.60
CA VAL A 218 -3.73 1.44 -7.81
C VAL A 218 -3.02 0.10 -8.05
N PRO A 219 -3.77 -0.96 -8.40
CA PRO A 219 -3.19 -2.30 -8.51
C PRO A 219 -2.23 -2.41 -9.69
N HIS A 220 -1.22 -3.25 -9.54
CA HIS A 220 -0.48 -3.77 -10.68
C HIS A 220 -1.46 -4.39 -11.71
N PRO A 221 -1.28 -4.20 -13.04
CA PRO A 221 -2.22 -4.68 -14.05
C PRO A 221 -2.55 -6.18 -13.97
N GLY A 222 -1.57 -6.99 -13.60
CA GLY A 222 -1.78 -8.43 -13.36
C GLY A 222 -2.65 -8.74 -12.14
N LEU A 223 -2.56 -7.93 -11.06
CA LEU A 223 -3.46 -8.07 -9.90
C LEU A 223 -4.88 -7.64 -10.29
N ALA A 224 -5.00 -6.52 -11.01
CA ALA A 224 -6.29 -6.04 -11.52
C ALA A 224 -7.00 -7.10 -12.38
N ALA A 225 -6.25 -7.85 -13.21
CA ALA A 225 -6.79 -8.92 -14.03
C ALA A 225 -7.38 -10.08 -13.20
N GLU A 226 -6.73 -10.47 -12.10
CA GLU A 226 -7.22 -11.53 -11.19
C GLU A 226 -8.48 -11.12 -10.42
N TYR A 227 -8.69 -9.82 -10.20
CA TYR A 227 -9.86 -9.27 -9.51
C TYR A 227 -10.93 -8.69 -10.45
N LYS A 228 -10.84 -8.96 -11.76
CA LYS A 228 -11.81 -8.49 -12.74
C LYS A 228 -13.23 -8.95 -12.39
N GLY A 229 -14.16 -8.02 -12.24
CA GLY A 229 -15.54 -8.27 -11.82
C GLY A 229 -15.75 -8.36 -10.30
N ARG A 230 -14.68 -8.24 -9.51
CA ARG A 230 -14.70 -8.22 -8.03
C ARG A 230 -14.14 -6.91 -7.47
N GLU A 231 -13.95 -5.88 -8.30
CA GLU A 231 -13.35 -4.60 -7.91
C GLU A 231 -14.14 -3.96 -6.76
N ARG A 232 -15.47 -3.99 -6.82
CA ARG A 232 -16.33 -3.46 -5.74
C ARG A 232 -16.10 -4.12 -4.38
N GLU A 233 -15.71 -5.39 -4.36
CA GLU A 233 -15.39 -6.12 -3.12
C GLU A 233 -14.04 -5.66 -2.57
N VAL A 234 -13.06 -5.44 -3.44
CA VAL A 234 -11.76 -4.85 -3.05
C VAL A 234 -11.98 -3.46 -2.47
N LEU A 235 -12.72 -2.60 -3.16
CA LEU A 235 -12.97 -1.22 -2.74
C LEU A 235 -13.74 -1.13 -1.41
N ALA A 236 -14.60 -2.11 -1.10
CA ALA A 236 -15.26 -2.21 0.19
C ALA A 236 -14.39 -2.83 1.30
N GLY A 237 -13.22 -3.40 0.97
CA GLY A 237 -12.41 -4.20 1.90
C GLY A 237 -13.07 -5.54 2.25
N ARG A 238 -13.92 -6.09 1.37
CA ARG A 238 -14.76 -7.28 1.62
C ARG A 238 -14.37 -8.49 0.78
N THR A 239 -13.09 -8.63 0.44
CA THR A 239 -12.66 -9.77 -0.39
C THR A 239 -12.59 -11.08 0.38
N GLY A 240 -12.50 -11.01 1.72
CA GLY A 240 -12.34 -12.17 2.60
C GLY A 240 -10.99 -12.86 2.43
N LEU A 241 -9.98 -12.15 1.89
CA LEU A 241 -8.67 -12.74 1.63
C LEU A 241 -7.92 -13.09 2.93
N VAL A 242 -8.06 -12.25 3.96
CA VAL A 242 -7.47 -12.45 5.27
C VAL A 242 -8.51 -12.12 6.33
N GLU A 243 -8.90 -13.12 7.13
CA GLU A 243 -9.82 -12.93 8.25
C GLU A 243 -9.04 -12.50 9.49
N ILE A 244 -9.39 -11.34 10.07
CA ILE A 244 -8.77 -10.84 11.31
C ILE A 244 -9.81 -10.47 12.40
N GLY A 245 -11.11 -10.73 12.17
CA GLY A 245 -12.21 -10.26 13.01
C GLY A 245 -12.63 -8.80 12.73
N ASP A 246 -13.59 -8.30 13.50
CA ASP A 246 -14.11 -6.92 13.47
C ASP A 246 -14.65 -6.50 12.09
N GLU A 247 -15.48 -7.35 11.50
CA GLU A 247 -16.05 -7.17 10.16
C GLU A 247 -17.03 -5.99 10.06
N ASP A 248 -17.47 -5.44 11.20
CA ASP A 248 -18.24 -4.20 11.28
C ASP A 248 -17.44 -2.96 10.83
N GLN A 249 -16.11 -3.05 10.84
CA GLN A 249 -15.21 -2.01 10.33
C GLN A 249 -15.06 -2.02 8.80
N LEU A 250 -15.64 -3.00 8.10
CA LEU A 250 -15.57 -3.09 6.64
C LEU A 250 -16.58 -2.13 5.98
N GLY A 251 -16.14 -1.47 4.91
CA GLY A 251 -16.98 -0.55 4.13
C GLY A 251 -18.19 -1.22 3.49
N GLU A 252 -19.11 -0.44 2.92
CA GLU A 252 -20.23 -1.00 2.14
C GLU A 252 -19.86 -1.04 0.65
N LEU A 253 -20.52 -1.92 -0.11
CA LEU A 253 -20.34 -1.92 -1.57
C LEU A 253 -20.87 -0.60 -2.14
N ASP A 254 -20.09 0.01 -3.04
CA ASP A 254 -20.48 1.22 -3.78
C ASP A 254 -20.81 2.44 -2.90
N ASP A 255 -20.18 2.53 -1.71
CA ASP A 255 -20.32 3.63 -0.75
C ASP A 255 -19.49 4.89 -1.10
N GLY A 256 -18.65 4.79 -2.14
CA GLY A 256 -17.84 5.88 -2.67
C GLY A 256 -16.59 6.22 -1.86
N TRP A 257 -16.28 5.48 -0.80
CA TRP A 257 -15.10 5.75 0.02
C TRP A 257 -13.79 5.29 -0.61
N ALA A 258 -13.86 4.34 -1.55
CA ALA A 258 -12.70 3.90 -2.29
C ALA A 258 -12.96 3.91 -3.79
N GLU A 259 -11.89 4.16 -4.54
CA GLU A 259 -11.91 4.10 -6.00
C GLU A 259 -10.64 3.46 -6.55
N GLN A 260 -10.72 2.95 -7.76
CA GLN A 260 -9.59 2.38 -8.47
C GLN A 260 -9.03 3.39 -9.48
N LEU A 261 -7.70 3.51 -9.53
CA LEU A 261 -6.97 4.18 -10.61
C LEU A 261 -6.03 3.18 -11.29
N ALA A 262 -5.71 3.42 -12.56
CA ALA A 262 -4.78 2.58 -13.31
C ALA A 262 -3.30 2.89 -13.01
N SER A 263 -3.01 4.15 -12.68
CA SER A 263 -1.68 4.62 -12.25
C SER A 263 -1.85 5.87 -11.38
N LEU A 264 -0.75 6.37 -10.82
CA LEU A 264 -0.71 7.66 -10.10
C LEU A 264 -0.59 8.87 -11.07
N GLU A 265 -0.52 8.62 -12.37
CA GLU A 265 -0.49 9.68 -13.38
C GLU A 265 -1.86 10.38 -13.46
N ASP A 266 -1.85 11.68 -13.79
CA ASP A 266 -3.05 12.49 -13.95
C ASP A 266 -4.03 12.41 -12.76
N PHE A 267 -3.49 12.28 -11.54
CA PHE A 267 -4.30 12.14 -10.32
C PHE A 267 -5.34 13.27 -10.19
N PRO A 268 -6.63 12.96 -9.96
CA PRO A 268 -7.71 13.94 -10.02
C PRO A 268 -7.86 14.75 -8.71
N TYR A 269 -6.88 15.61 -8.40
CA TYR A 269 -6.81 16.38 -7.15
C TYR A 269 -8.13 17.05 -6.74
N ALA A 270 -8.82 17.70 -7.69
CA ALA A 270 -10.06 18.42 -7.43
C ALA A 270 -11.19 17.52 -6.87
N LYS A 271 -11.23 16.24 -7.24
CA LYS A 271 -12.20 15.26 -6.72
C LYS A 271 -12.04 15.02 -5.21
N PHE A 272 -10.82 15.19 -4.72
CA PHE A 272 -10.47 15.00 -3.31
C PHE A 272 -10.45 16.32 -2.54
N GLY A 273 -10.88 17.43 -3.15
CA GLY A 273 -10.81 18.76 -2.56
C GLY A 273 -9.37 19.24 -2.36
N ILE A 274 -8.42 18.76 -3.18
CA ILE A 274 -7.02 19.18 -3.15
C ILE A 274 -6.80 20.22 -4.25
N GLN A 275 -6.17 21.33 -3.90
CA GLN A 275 -5.76 22.39 -4.82
C GLN A 275 -4.25 22.30 -5.06
N SER A 276 -3.86 22.24 -6.34
CA SER A 276 -2.47 22.42 -6.72
C SER A 276 -2.10 23.89 -6.56
N SER A 277 -1.00 24.15 -5.85
CA SER A 277 -0.31 25.46 -5.86
C SER A 277 0.22 25.81 -7.23
#